data_AF-A0A4R1H9K5-F1
#
_entry.id   AF-A0A4R1H9K5-F1
#
_cell.length_a   1.000
_cell.length_b   1.000
_cell.length_c   1.000
_cell.angle_alpha   90.00
_cell.angle_beta   90.00
_cell.angle_gamma   90.00
#
_symmetry.space_group_name_H-M   'P 1'
#
loop_
_entity.id
_entity.type
_entity.pdbx_description
1 polymer ?
#
loop_
_entity_poly.entity_id
_entity_poly.type
_entity_poly.pdbx_seq_one_letter_code
_entity_poly.pdbx_strand_id
1 'polypeptide(L)'
;MLSLLLCLLPVAVVQADEVERVLFLVIESSEVIASNTRSGTFESVKLKAKEHIEAHETGNAVAVIVTNQRFVAYGVIAGGWQSIRREAGEKTEAIQVEDYSATVLTSKRILSFYGRTGAWNQVPRRLQFRR
;
A
#
# COMPACT_ATOMS: atom_id res chain seq x y z
N MET A 1 -14.28 57.18 14.21
CA MET A 1 -13.05 56.57 13.66
C MET A 1 -13.17 55.07 13.80
N LEU A 2 -13.19 54.38 12.66
CA LEU A 2 -13.42 52.94 12.53
C LEU A 2 -12.07 52.22 12.76
N SER A 3 -11.92 51.44 13.83
CA SER A 3 -10.72 50.63 14.05
C SER A 3 -11.02 49.19 13.66
N LEU A 4 -10.60 48.79 12.47
CA LEU A 4 -10.64 47.42 11.99
C LEU A 4 -9.53 46.63 12.73
N LEU A 5 -9.91 45.82 13.71
CA LEU A 5 -8.99 44.90 14.37
C LEU A 5 -8.81 43.68 13.46
N LEU A 6 -7.70 43.62 12.74
CA LEU A 6 -7.35 42.49 11.88
C LEU A 6 -6.88 41.33 12.78
N CYS A 7 -7.77 40.37 13.07
CA CYS A 7 -7.40 39.13 13.77
C CYS A 7 -6.52 38.26 12.86
N LEU A 8 -5.20 38.31 13.04
CA LEU A 8 -4.26 37.32 12.51
C LEU A 8 -4.41 36.02 13.31
N LEU A 9 -5.22 35.10 12.82
CA LEU A 9 -5.22 33.72 13.32
C LEU A 9 -3.93 33.03 12.86
N PRO A 10 -3.18 32.36 13.75
CA PRO A 10 -2.03 31.57 13.33
C PRO A 10 -2.54 30.38 12.50
N VAL A 11 -2.14 30.34 11.23
CA VAL A 11 -2.32 29.15 10.40
C VAL A 11 -1.35 28.10 10.93
N ALA A 12 -1.86 27.12 11.67
CA ALA A 12 -1.08 25.94 12.00
C ALA A 12 -0.83 25.17 10.71
N VAL A 13 0.38 25.27 10.17
CA VAL A 13 0.83 24.41 9.09
C VAL A 13 0.95 23.02 9.69
N VAL A 14 0.03 22.11 9.32
CA VAL A 14 0.17 20.69 9.64
C VAL A 14 1.32 20.18 8.79
N GLN A 15 2.50 20.05 9.39
CA GLN A 15 3.60 19.32 8.75
C GLN A 15 3.26 17.83 8.85
N ALA A 16 3.32 17.13 7.72
CA ALA A 16 3.30 15.68 7.73
C ALA A 16 4.61 15.19 8.35
N ASP A 17 4.55 14.32 9.34
CA ASP A 17 5.74 13.65 9.87
C ASP A 17 6.37 12.84 8.74
N GLU A 18 7.66 13.09 8.46
CA GLU A 18 8.42 12.30 7.51
C GLU A 18 8.55 10.86 8.04
N VAL A 19 8.15 9.88 7.23
CA VAL A 19 8.21 8.47 7.62
C VAL A 19 9.54 7.88 7.17
N GLU A 20 10.36 7.46 8.14
CA GLU A 20 11.61 6.77 7.87
C GLU A 20 11.38 5.49 7.04
N ARG A 21 12.23 5.26 6.05
CA ARG A 21 12.23 4.01 5.28
C ARG A 21 12.84 2.88 6.11
N VAL A 22 11.99 1.98 6.57
CA VAL A 22 12.34 0.85 7.45
C VAL A 22 11.88 -0.51 6.93
N LEU A 23 11.44 -0.57 5.67
CA LEU A 23 11.04 -1.80 4.99
C LEU A 23 11.86 -2.01 3.71
N PHE A 24 12.38 -3.23 3.56
CA PHE A 24 13.07 -3.66 2.34
C PHE A 24 12.56 -5.03 1.93
N LEU A 25 12.51 -5.28 0.62
CA LEU A 25 12.10 -6.56 0.07
C LEU A 25 13.29 -7.29 -0.55
N VAL A 26 13.34 -8.60 -0.32
CA VAL A 26 14.17 -9.55 -1.08
C VAL A 26 13.23 -10.45 -1.86
N ILE A 27 13.39 -10.47 -3.19
CA ILE A 27 12.56 -11.27 -4.10
C ILE A 27 13.34 -12.52 -4.50
N GLU A 28 12.83 -13.68 -4.13
CA GLU A 28 13.37 -14.98 -4.55
C GLU A 28 12.42 -15.68 -5.52
N SER A 29 12.85 -16.83 -6.05
CA SER A 29 12.07 -17.60 -7.03
C SER A 29 10.77 -18.19 -6.47
N SER A 30 10.72 -18.47 -5.16
CA SER A 30 9.58 -19.13 -4.52
C SER A 30 8.97 -18.37 -3.35
N GLU A 31 9.58 -17.26 -2.94
CA GLU A 31 9.07 -16.42 -1.86
C GLU A 31 9.53 -14.97 -1.97
N VAL A 32 8.85 -14.10 -1.22
CA VAL A 32 9.28 -12.72 -0.98
C VAL A 32 9.52 -12.55 0.50
N ILE A 33 10.67 -11.97 0.86
CA ILE A 33 11.06 -11.72 2.24
C ILE A 33 10.98 -10.21 2.50
N ALA A 34 10.24 -9.83 3.55
CA ALA A 34 10.21 -8.49 4.08
C ALA A 34 11.23 -8.38 5.23
N SER A 35 12.18 -7.46 5.09
CA SER A 35 13.08 -7.03 6.16
C SER A 35 12.50 -5.80 6.83
N ASN A 36 12.00 -5.98 8.05
CA ASN A 36 11.47 -4.91 8.89
C ASN A 36 12.59 -4.44 9.82
N THR A 37 13.29 -3.37 9.44
CA THR A 37 14.45 -2.87 10.20
C THR A 37 14.03 -2.19 11.50
N ARG A 38 12.77 -1.77 11.61
CA ARG A 38 12.22 -1.20 12.85
C ARG A 38 12.11 -2.24 13.97
N SER A 39 11.64 -3.45 13.65
CA SER A 39 11.56 -4.56 14.61
C SER A 39 12.78 -5.47 14.59
N GLY A 40 13.64 -5.36 13.57
CA GLY A 40 14.76 -6.28 13.35
C GLY A 40 14.34 -7.67 12.87
N THR A 41 13.15 -7.81 12.28
CA THR A 41 12.59 -9.11 11.88
C THR A 41 12.59 -9.30 10.37
N PHE A 42 12.71 -10.57 9.96
CA PHE A 42 12.48 -11.00 8.59
C PHE A 42 11.23 -11.87 8.55
N GLU A 43 10.33 -11.60 7.61
CA GLU A 43 9.10 -12.36 7.44
C GLU A 43 8.89 -12.67 5.96
N SER A 44 8.56 -13.92 5.62
CA SER A 44 8.41 -14.32 4.23
C SER A 44 6.99 -14.69 3.84
N VAL A 45 6.66 -14.47 2.56
CA VAL A 45 5.46 -14.98 1.91
C VAL A 45 5.84 -15.88 0.75
N LYS A 46 5.42 -17.14 0.83
CA LYS A 46 5.66 -18.12 -0.22
C LYS A 46 4.69 -17.94 -1.39
N LEU A 47 5.22 -18.07 -2.60
CA LEU A 47 4.45 -18.20 -3.83
C LEU A 47 3.86 -19.60 -3.93
N LYS A 48 2.59 -19.69 -4.33
CA LYS A 48 1.90 -20.95 -4.58
C LYS A 48 2.31 -21.55 -5.92
N ALA A 49 1.88 -22.79 -6.17
CA ALA A 49 2.11 -23.43 -7.47
C ALA A 49 1.58 -22.56 -8.62
N LYS A 50 2.43 -22.34 -9.63
CA LYS A 50 2.17 -21.48 -10.81
C LYS A 50 1.87 -20.01 -10.45
N GLU A 51 2.12 -19.59 -9.22
CA GLU A 51 2.07 -18.19 -8.82
C GLU A 51 3.39 -17.53 -9.24
N HIS A 52 3.30 -16.38 -9.88
CA HIS A 52 4.46 -15.55 -10.22
C HIS A 52 4.12 -14.09 -9.98
N ILE A 53 5.14 -13.32 -9.64
CA ILE A 53 5.04 -11.89 -9.38
C ILE A 53 4.91 -11.18 -10.74
N GLU A 54 3.88 -10.34 -10.87
CA GLU A 54 3.68 -9.46 -12.02
C GLU A 54 4.25 -8.06 -11.76
N ALA A 55 4.16 -7.58 -10.52
CA ALA A 55 4.69 -6.28 -10.10
C ALA A 55 4.91 -6.24 -8.59
N HIS A 56 5.74 -5.32 -8.13
CA HIS A 56 5.92 -5.01 -6.71
C HIS A 56 6.33 -3.56 -6.52
N GLU A 57 5.94 -2.97 -5.40
CA GLU A 57 6.31 -1.61 -5.02
C GLU A 57 6.49 -1.52 -3.50
N THR A 58 7.37 -0.62 -3.04
CA THR A 58 7.68 -0.42 -1.62
C THR A 58 7.64 1.07 -1.27
N GLY A 59 6.92 1.40 -0.20
CA GLY A 59 6.94 2.71 0.44
C GLY A 59 7.96 2.77 1.58
N ASN A 60 7.80 3.71 2.50
CA ASN A 60 8.72 3.80 3.64
C ASN A 60 8.49 2.69 4.67
N ALA A 61 7.23 2.29 4.88
CA ALA A 61 6.84 1.32 5.90
C ALA A 61 5.75 0.34 5.44
N VAL A 62 5.59 0.20 4.13
CA VAL A 62 4.58 -0.66 3.50
C VAL A 62 5.12 -1.21 2.18
N ALA A 63 4.69 -2.41 1.80
CA ALA A 63 4.99 -2.97 0.49
C ALA A 63 3.75 -3.64 -0.09
N VAL A 64 3.69 -3.71 -1.42
CA VAL A 64 2.69 -4.48 -2.14
C VAL A 64 3.34 -5.33 -3.22
N ILE A 65 2.93 -6.59 -3.31
CA ILE A 65 3.27 -7.56 -4.34
C ILE A 65 1.98 -7.89 -5.08
N VAL A 66 2.03 -7.78 -6.40
CA VAL A 66 0.96 -8.21 -7.30
C VAL A 66 1.40 -9.51 -7.95
N THR A 67 0.61 -10.56 -7.79
CA THR A 67 0.82 -11.83 -8.50
C THR A 67 -0.31 -12.11 -9.47
N ASN A 68 -0.11 -13.08 -10.35
CA ASN A 68 -1.17 -13.60 -11.20
C ASN A 68 -2.35 -14.25 -10.43
N GLN A 69 -2.26 -14.41 -9.10
CA GLN A 69 -3.29 -15.07 -8.28
C GLN A 69 -3.86 -14.19 -7.16
N ARG A 70 -3.12 -13.22 -6.64
CA ARG A 70 -3.53 -12.40 -5.49
C ARG A 70 -2.72 -11.10 -5.40
N PHE A 71 -3.24 -10.20 -4.59
CA PHE A 71 -2.52 -9.04 -4.09
C PHE A 71 -2.05 -9.37 -2.68
N VAL A 72 -0.79 -9.06 -2.38
CA VAL A 72 -0.17 -9.32 -1.09
C VAL A 72 0.47 -8.03 -0.63
N ALA A 73 0.33 -7.67 0.63
CA ALA A 73 0.95 -6.49 1.19
C ALA A 73 1.54 -6.77 2.56
N TYR A 74 2.58 -6.01 2.90
CA TYR A 74 3.24 -6.05 4.20
C TYR A 74 3.16 -4.66 4.83
N GLY A 75 2.86 -4.60 6.12
CA GLY A 75 2.85 -3.37 6.89
C GLY A 75 3.79 -3.48 8.08
N VAL A 76 4.76 -2.57 8.19
CA VAL A 76 5.79 -2.60 9.24
C VAL A 76 5.22 -2.56 10.66
N ILE A 77 4.10 -1.84 10.87
CA ILE A 77 3.50 -1.70 12.20
C ILE A 77 2.54 -2.85 12.49
N ALA A 78 1.71 -3.22 11.52
CA ALA A 78 0.80 -4.35 11.69
C ALA A 78 1.55 -5.67 11.89
N GLY A 79 2.73 -5.80 11.27
CA GLY A 79 3.50 -7.03 11.24
C GLY A 79 2.87 -8.04 10.29
N GLY A 80 3.70 -8.73 9.52
CA GLY A 80 3.26 -9.82 8.66
C GLY A 80 2.61 -9.44 7.33
N TRP A 81 2.41 -10.51 6.56
CA TRP A 81 1.88 -10.48 5.20
C TRP A 81 0.36 -10.67 5.20
N GLN A 82 -0.33 -9.80 4.48
CA GLN A 82 -1.78 -9.85 4.32
C GLN A 82 -2.12 -9.98 2.85
N SER A 83 -3.10 -10.81 2.51
CA SER A 83 -3.43 -11.08 1.11
C SER A 83 -4.92 -10.97 0.81
N ILE A 84 -5.23 -10.50 -0.39
CA ILE A 84 -6.57 -10.51 -0.95
C ILE A 84 -6.54 -11.18 -2.33
N ARG A 85 -7.52 -12.07 -2.57
CA ARG A 85 -7.58 -12.85 -3.81
C ARG A 85 -7.83 -11.94 -5.00
N ARG A 86 -7.14 -12.20 -6.12
CA ARG A 86 -7.41 -11.57 -7.40
C ARG A 86 -8.63 -12.20 -8.07
N GLU A 87 -9.48 -11.36 -8.64
CA GLU A 87 -10.66 -11.83 -9.37
C GLU A 87 -10.28 -12.34 -10.77
N ALA A 88 -11.09 -13.25 -11.30
CA ALA A 88 -10.85 -13.80 -12.64
C ALA A 88 -10.87 -12.69 -13.71
N GLY A 89 -9.80 -12.59 -14.50
CA GLY A 89 -9.65 -11.56 -15.54
C GLY A 89 -9.41 -10.15 -15.02
N GLU A 90 -9.22 -9.96 -13.71
CA GLU A 90 -8.81 -8.68 -13.14
C GLU A 90 -7.39 -8.35 -13.61
N LYS A 91 -7.17 -7.15 -14.13
CA LYS A 91 -5.86 -6.66 -14.58
C LYS A 91 -5.42 -5.51 -13.68
N THR A 92 -4.16 -5.50 -13.27
CA THR A 92 -3.58 -4.35 -12.57
C THR A 92 -3.29 -3.25 -13.57
N GLU A 93 -3.73 -2.03 -13.27
CA GLU A 93 -3.57 -0.86 -14.13
C GLU A 93 -2.55 0.13 -13.56
N ALA A 94 -2.53 0.32 -12.24
CA ALA A 94 -1.57 1.17 -11.56
C ALA A 94 -1.35 0.73 -10.11
N ILE A 95 -0.18 1.06 -9.58
CA ILE A 95 0.19 0.87 -8.18
C ILE A 95 0.71 2.21 -7.66
N GLN A 96 0.27 2.60 -6.49
CA GLN A 96 0.77 3.78 -5.77
C GLN A 96 1.09 3.35 -4.34
N VAL A 97 2.27 3.71 -3.86
CA VAL A 97 2.71 3.37 -2.51
C VAL A 97 3.35 4.59 -1.88
N GLU A 98 2.84 4.98 -0.72
CA GLU A 98 3.34 6.13 0.05
C GLU A 98 3.31 5.79 1.53
N ASP A 99 4.42 6.05 2.22
CA ASP A 99 4.57 5.88 3.67
C ASP A 99 4.04 4.55 4.21
N TYR A 100 2.81 4.56 4.73
CA TYR A 100 2.12 3.41 5.33
C TYR A 100 0.98 2.85 4.47
N SER A 101 0.76 3.36 3.27
CA SER A 101 -0.41 3.03 2.45
C SER A 101 0.01 2.56 1.06
N ALA A 102 -0.66 1.53 0.56
CA ALA A 102 -0.55 1.08 -0.81
C ALA A 102 -1.95 1.10 -1.45
N THR A 103 -2.05 1.62 -2.67
CA THR A 103 -3.26 1.59 -3.47
C THR A 103 -2.97 0.88 -4.79
N VAL A 104 -3.80 -0.10 -5.13
CA VAL A 104 -3.73 -0.82 -6.40
C VAL A 104 -5.01 -0.54 -7.17
N LEU A 105 -4.87 0.08 -8.33
CA LEU A 105 -5.95 0.26 -9.29
C LEU A 105 -5.98 -0.94 -10.22
N THR A 106 -7.15 -1.56 -10.34
CA THR A 106 -7.37 -2.68 -11.26
C THR A 106 -8.48 -2.37 -12.27
N SER A 107 -8.65 -3.25 -13.25
CA SER A 107 -9.75 -3.17 -14.21
C SER A 107 -11.14 -3.35 -13.57
N LYS A 108 -11.22 -3.78 -12.30
CA LYS A 108 -12.49 -4.08 -11.63
C LYS A 108 -12.75 -3.25 -10.38
N ARG A 109 -11.71 -2.92 -9.63
CA ARG A 109 -11.82 -2.30 -8.31
C ARG A 109 -10.57 -1.50 -7.95
N ILE A 110 -10.73 -0.68 -6.93
CA ILE A 110 -9.62 0.00 -6.28
C ILE A 110 -9.40 -0.75 -4.97
N LEU A 111 -8.18 -1.20 -4.74
CA LEU A 111 -7.75 -1.84 -3.50
C LEU A 111 -6.87 -0.86 -2.73
N SER A 112 -7.10 -0.73 -1.43
CA SER A 112 -6.25 0.06 -0.55
C SER A 112 -5.82 -0.79 0.63
N PHE A 113 -4.53 -0.81 0.91
CA PHE A 113 -3.93 -1.45 2.06
C PHE A 113 -3.36 -0.40 3.00
N TYR A 114 -3.73 -0.47 4.27
CA TYR A 114 -3.15 0.39 5.31
C TYR A 114 -2.22 -0.42 6.20
N GLY A 115 -0.92 -0.24 6.02
CA GLY A 115 0.15 -0.97 6.68
C GLY A 115 0.24 -0.75 8.19
N ARG A 116 -0.47 0.24 8.75
CA ARG A 116 -0.59 0.40 10.21
C ARG A 116 -1.54 -0.60 10.85
N THR A 117 -2.60 -0.98 10.15
CA THR A 117 -3.60 -1.93 10.66
C THR A 117 -3.56 -3.28 9.98
N GLY A 118 -2.84 -3.40 8.86
CA GLY A 118 -2.81 -4.61 8.04
C GLY A 118 -4.12 -4.85 7.29
N ALA A 119 -4.98 -3.83 7.18
CA ALA A 119 -6.31 -4.00 6.62
C ALA A 119 -6.33 -3.71 5.12
N TRP A 120 -6.99 -4.59 4.37
CA TRP A 120 -7.40 -4.35 3.00
C TRP A 120 -8.80 -3.74 2.98
N ASN A 121 -8.96 -2.67 2.21
CA ASN A 121 -10.24 -2.07 1.84
C ASN A 121 -10.39 -2.10 0.32
N GLN A 122 -11.63 -2.15 -0.16
CA GLN A 122 -11.89 -2.19 -1.60
C GLN A 122 -13.17 -1.45 -1.96
N VAL A 123 -13.18 -0.87 -3.16
CA VAL A 123 -14.38 -0.32 -3.79
C VAL A 123 -14.45 -0.77 -5.26
N PRO A 124 -15.60 -1.27 -5.74
CA PRO A 124 -15.77 -1.56 -7.16
C PRO A 124 -15.61 -0.31 -8.01
N ARG A 125 -15.05 -0.44 -9.20
CA ARG A 125 -15.05 0.65 -10.17
C ARG A 125 -16.46 0.81 -10.69
N ARG A 126 -17.07 1.97 -10.47
CA ARG A 126 -18.26 2.37 -11.23
C ARG A 126 -17.78 2.70 -12.63
N LEU A 127 -18.25 1.94 -13.62
CA LEU A 127 -18.06 2.29 -15.03
C LEU A 127 -18.72 3.65 -15.26
N GLN A 128 -17.95 4.73 -15.24
CA GLN A 128 -18.39 5.97 -15.89
C GLN A 128 -18.30 5.70 -17.39
N PHE A 129 -19.43 5.38 -18.01
CA PHE A 129 -19.57 5.54 -19.45
C PHE A 129 -19.37 7.03 -19.76
N ARG A 130 -18.16 7.42 -20.17
CA ARG A 130 -17.99 8.67 -20.92
C ARG A 130 -18.65 8.44 -22.28
N ARG A 131 -19.71 9.22 -22.55
CA ARG A 131 -20.34 9.36 -23.87
C ARG A 131 -19.37 10.05 -24.82
#